data_AF-A0AAV7I740-F1
#
_entry.id   AF-A0AAV7I740-F1
#
_cell.length_a   1.000
_cell.length_b   1.000
_cell.length_c   1.000
_cell.angle_alpha   90.00
_cell.angle_beta   90.00
_cell.angle_gamma   90.00
#
_symmetry.space_group_name_H-M   'P 1'
#
loop_
_entity.id
_entity.type
_entity.pdbx_description
1 polymer ?
#
loop_
_entity_poly.entity_id
_entity_poly.type
_entity_poly.pdbx_seq_one_letter_code
_entity_poly.pdbx_strand_id
1 'polypeptide(L)'
;MVRLHVKKGNESQFLYDTTVDTLVDDVIQEITVIYNGRLKINRIAYEMEELAKHGTMLPSDMMGLTDEQVIELKLKDEWADKCSPMGGWTFNKDVMGRRNGRQPNEKMQEVLKKACKDAQAMITKKLVAEDKLMSLKIVNEALDLLRGASMIVYPMGLPPHDVIRKEFENTEHLTGTQESLEVMDVQMTQLWFSGKEMIRGKKLKDYLGGNEKTKIVVKLQKRGTGMPAREPLMNDDERKEFMMHAYQRQEQLKNFQN
;
A
#
# COMPACT_ATOMS: atom_id res chain seq x y z
N MET A 1 23.53 -4.65 13.90
CA MET A 1 22.31 -4.56 13.09
C MET A 1 22.63 -4.54 11.61
N VAL A 2 22.03 -5.50 10.90
CA VAL A 2 21.98 -5.52 9.45
C VAL A 2 20.78 -4.70 8.99
N ARG A 3 21.01 -3.74 8.09
CA ARG A 3 19.95 -2.94 7.48
C ARG A 3 19.58 -3.49 6.10
N LEU A 4 18.32 -3.85 5.92
CA LEU A 4 17.75 -4.33 4.68
C LEU A 4 17.01 -3.18 3.99
N HIS A 5 17.52 -2.74 2.85
CA HIS A 5 16.77 -1.91 1.92
C HIS A 5 15.91 -2.83 1.03
N VAL A 6 14.63 -2.92 1.36
CA VAL A 6 13.68 -3.78 0.66
C VAL A 6 13.19 -3.08 -0.62
N LYS A 7 13.35 -3.76 -1.75
CA LYS A 7 12.86 -3.33 -3.07
C LYS A 7 11.90 -4.35 -3.67
N LYS A 8 11.01 -3.90 -4.55
CA LYS A 8 10.23 -4.75 -5.46
C LYS A 8 10.52 -4.30 -6.88
N GLY A 9 11.08 -5.19 -7.71
CA GLY A 9 11.66 -4.79 -8.99
C GLY A 9 12.83 -3.82 -8.79
N ASN A 10 12.69 -2.59 -9.27
CA ASN A 10 13.65 -1.49 -9.05
C ASN A 10 13.16 -0.45 -8.03
N GLU A 11 11.92 -0.59 -7.56
CA GLU A 11 11.29 0.39 -6.68
C GLU A 11 11.65 0.13 -5.21
N SER A 12 12.18 1.17 -4.55
CA SER A 12 12.42 1.22 -3.11
C SER A 12 11.12 1.16 -2.33
N GLN A 13 10.97 0.16 -1.46
CA GLN A 13 9.76 -0.01 -0.65
C GLN A 13 9.95 0.57 0.74
N PHE A 14 10.90 0.04 1.52
CA PHE A 14 11.18 0.47 2.89
C PHE A 14 12.54 -0.04 3.40
N LEU A 15 12.97 0.47 4.56
CA LEU A 15 14.13 -0.02 5.30
C LEU A 15 13.68 -0.88 6.48
N TYR A 16 14.38 -1.97 6.74
CA TYR A 16 14.09 -2.89 7.85
C TYR A 16 15.40 -3.34 8.49
N ASP A 17 15.49 -3.28 9.82
CA ASP A 17 16.70 -3.67 10.55
C ASP A 17 16.51 -5.03 11.22
N THR A 18 17.56 -5.87 11.18
CA THR A 18 17.59 -7.19 11.80
C THR A 18 19.02 -7.58 12.19
N THR A 19 19.27 -8.85 12.50
CA THR A 19 20.58 -9.40 12.89
C THR A 19 21.02 -10.48 11.90
N VAL A 20 22.32 -10.74 11.78
CA VAL A 20 22.84 -11.82 10.91
C VAL A 20 22.42 -13.21 11.42
N ASP A 21 22.07 -13.33 12.70
CA ASP A 21 21.65 -14.59 13.30
C ASP A 21 20.18 -14.95 13.05
N THR A 22 19.37 -14.00 12.58
CA THR A 22 17.97 -14.22 12.25
C THR A 22 17.83 -15.23 11.10
N LEU A 23 16.81 -16.09 11.19
CA LEU A 23 16.47 -17.00 10.10
C LEU A 23 15.90 -16.22 8.92
N VAL A 24 16.22 -16.68 7.71
CA VAL A 24 15.67 -16.11 6.48
C VAL A 24 14.13 -16.24 6.46
N ASP A 25 13.57 -17.29 7.04
CA ASP A 25 12.12 -17.47 7.15
C ASP A 25 11.44 -16.34 7.92
N ASP A 26 11.97 -16.02 9.11
CA ASP A 26 11.43 -14.96 9.97
C ASP A 26 11.52 -13.61 9.25
N VAL A 27 12.65 -13.35 8.59
CA VAL A 27 12.87 -12.12 7.81
C VAL A 27 11.89 -12.03 6.63
N ILE A 28 11.66 -13.12 5.90
CA ILE A 28 10.67 -13.14 4.82
C ILE A 28 9.27 -12.89 5.38
N GLN A 29 8.90 -13.57 6.47
CA GLN A 29 7.59 -13.41 7.08
C GLN A 29 7.35 -11.95 7.51
N GLU A 30 8.28 -11.36 8.26
CA GLU A 30 8.14 -9.98 8.73
C GLU A 30 8.10 -8.97 7.58
N ILE A 31 9.01 -9.08 6.60
CA ILE A 31 9.03 -8.19 5.44
C ILE A 31 7.74 -8.30 4.63
N THR A 32 7.24 -9.52 4.40
CA THR A 32 5.99 -9.73 3.65
C THR A 32 4.79 -9.14 4.39
N VAL A 33 4.70 -9.33 5.71
CA VAL A 33 3.61 -8.78 6.52
C VAL A 33 3.65 -7.25 6.51
N ILE A 34 4.84 -6.65 6.68
CA ILE A 34 5.01 -5.19 6.59
C ILE A 34 4.62 -4.68 5.19
N TYR A 35 5.10 -5.35 4.13
CA TYR A 35 4.80 -4.97 2.75
C TYR A 35 3.29 -5.00 2.48
N ASN A 36 2.62 -6.11 2.78
CA ASN A 36 1.18 -6.26 2.58
C ASN A 36 0.37 -5.31 3.47
N GLY A 37 0.80 -5.08 4.70
CA GLY A 37 0.16 -4.14 5.62
C GLY A 37 0.19 -2.70 5.08
N ARG A 38 1.28 -2.30 4.44
CA ARG A 38 1.34 -0.98 3.76
C ARG A 38 0.38 -0.90 2.57
N LEU A 39 0.27 -1.96 1.76
CA LEU A 39 -0.72 -2.01 0.69
C LEU A 39 -2.13 -1.88 1.24
N LYS A 40 -2.42 -2.57 2.35
CA LYS A 40 -3.71 -2.53 3.05
C LYS A 40 -4.07 -1.13 3.53
N ILE A 41 -3.15 -0.44 4.20
CA ILE A 41 -3.34 0.96 4.63
C ILE A 41 -3.66 1.87 3.45
N ASN A 42 -2.95 1.73 2.31
CA ASN A 42 -3.23 2.54 1.13
C ASN A 42 -4.64 2.29 0.56
N ARG A 43 -5.09 1.03 0.49
CA ARG A 43 -6.45 0.69 0.04
C ARG A 43 -7.52 1.28 0.96
N ILE A 44 -7.34 1.13 2.27
CA ILE A 44 -8.26 1.69 3.26
C ILE A 44 -8.30 3.22 3.15
N ALA A 45 -7.15 3.88 3.06
CA ALA A 45 -7.07 5.33 2.95
C ALA A 45 -7.80 5.86 1.71
N TYR A 46 -7.63 5.18 0.56
CA TYR A 46 -8.35 5.52 -0.67
C TYR A 46 -9.88 5.39 -0.50
N GLU A 47 -10.36 4.27 0.03
CA GLU A 47 -11.80 4.07 0.23
C GLU A 47 -12.37 5.00 1.33
N MET A 48 -11.58 5.38 2.34
CA MET A 48 -11.97 6.37 3.35
C MET A 48 -12.12 7.79 2.79
N GLU A 49 -11.36 8.16 1.76
CA GLU A 49 -11.57 9.43 1.06
C GLU A 49 -12.92 9.45 0.33
N GLU A 50 -13.32 8.33 -0.26
CA GLU A 50 -14.64 8.18 -0.90
C GLU A 50 -15.77 8.10 0.14
N LEU A 51 -15.54 7.44 1.29
CA LEU A 51 -16.45 7.47 2.45
C LEU A 51 -16.70 8.90 2.94
N ALA A 52 -15.66 9.74 2.94
CA ALA A 52 -15.77 11.15 3.33
C ALA A 52 -16.58 11.97 2.32
N LYS A 53 -16.57 11.63 1.03
CA LYS A 53 -17.32 12.36 -0.01
C LYS A 53 -18.75 11.90 -0.18
N HIS A 54 -18.98 10.58 -0.07
CA HIS A 54 -20.21 9.96 -0.55
C HIS A 54 -20.89 9.05 0.48
N GLY A 55 -20.35 8.90 1.70
CA GLY A 55 -20.95 8.05 2.72
C GLY A 55 -20.66 6.56 2.51
N THR A 56 -21.42 5.70 3.19
CA THR A 56 -21.17 4.25 3.25
C THR A 56 -21.51 3.55 1.93
N MET A 57 -20.96 2.36 1.72
CA MET A 57 -21.33 1.54 0.54
C MET A 57 -22.81 1.16 0.53
N LEU A 58 -23.39 1.14 -0.67
CA LEU A 58 -24.71 0.58 -0.92
C LEU A 58 -24.66 -0.96 -0.83
N PRO A 59 -25.78 -1.60 -0.44
CA PRO A 59 -25.96 -3.04 -0.56
C PRO A 59 -25.73 -3.57 -2.00
N SER A 60 -25.32 -4.82 -2.13
CA SER A 60 -24.93 -5.42 -3.42
C SER A 60 -26.04 -5.50 -4.46
N ASP A 61 -27.29 -5.58 -4.02
CA ASP A 61 -28.51 -5.58 -4.84
C ASP A 61 -28.90 -4.17 -5.33
N MET A 62 -28.32 -3.11 -4.75
CA MET A 62 -28.57 -1.72 -5.14
C MET A 62 -27.41 -1.10 -5.93
N MET A 63 -26.19 -1.65 -5.82
CA MET A 63 -25.02 -1.09 -6.51
C MET A 63 -25.17 -1.12 -8.03
N GLY A 64 -24.95 0.03 -8.68
CA GLY A 64 -25.00 0.16 -10.14
C GLY A 64 -26.41 0.25 -10.74
N LEU A 65 -27.46 0.25 -9.92
CA LEU A 65 -28.82 0.54 -10.38
C LEU A 65 -29.06 2.04 -10.52
N THR A 66 -29.95 2.43 -11.44
CA THR A 66 -30.43 3.82 -11.52
C THR A 66 -31.47 4.11 -10.44
N ASP A 67 -31.68 5.39 -10.16
CA ASP A 67 -32.66 5.82 -9.15
C ASP A 67 -34.08 5.32 -9.51
N GLU A 68 -34.42 5.23 -10.81
CA GLU A 68 -35.70 4.70 -11.27
C GLU A 68 -35.84 3.19 -10.99
N GLN A 69 -34.79 2.41 -11.26
CA GLN A 69 -34.78 0.96 -11.03
C GLN A 69 -34.91 0.65 -9.54
N VAL A 70 -34.25 1.42 -8.67
CA VAL A 70 -34.36 1.28 -7.21
C VAL A 70 -35.81 1.51 -6.75
N ILE A 71 -36.50 2.52 -7.31
CA ILE A 71 -37.91 2.81 -7.00
C ILE A 71 -38.82 1.70 -7.51
N GLU A 72 -38.62 1.23 -8.74
CA GLU A 72 -39.43 0.16 -9.35
C GLU A 72 -39.32 -1.15 -8.58
N LEU A 73 -38.10 -1.54 -8.20
CA LEU A 73 -37.81 -2.73 -7.41
C LEU A 73 -38.12 -2.55 -5.91
N LYS A 74 -38.50 -1.33 -5.49
CA LYS A 74 -38.81 -0.97 -4.09
C LYS A 74 -37.67 -1.31 -3.12
N LEU A 75 -36.42 -1.22 -3.59
CA LEU A 75 -35.25 -1.49 -2.78
C LEU A 75 -35.01 -0.35 -1.78
N LYS A 76 -34.57 -0.70 -0.58
CA LYS A 76 -34.27 0.26 0.49
C LYS A 76 -32.94 -0.08 1.14
N ASP A 77 -32.10 0.93 1.32
CA ASP A 77 -30.86 0.78 2.06
C ASP A 77 -31.15 0.73 3.57
N GLU A 78 -31.26 -0.47 4.11
CA GLU A 78 -31.47 -0.70 5.56
C GLU A 78 -30.30 -0.24 6.42
N TRP A 79 -29.11 -0.09 5.84
CA TRP A 79 -27.90 0.30 6.56
C TRP A 79 -27.71 1.80 6.62
N ALA A 80 -28.37 2.56 5.75
CA ALA A 80 -28.25 4.01 5.69
C ALA A 80 -28.56 4.67 7.05
N ASP A 81 -29.60 4.21 7.75
CA ASP A 81 -30.00 4.75 9.05
C ASP A 81 -29.21 4.13 10.21
N LYS A 82 -28.85 2.84 10.10
CA LYS A 82 -28.06 2.13 11.12
C LYS A 82 -26.62 2.64 11.20
N CYS A 83 -26.03 3.00 10.07
CA CYS A 83 -24.65 3.45 9.92
C CYS A 83 -24.60 4.93 9.54
N SER A 84 -25.33 5.78 10.28
CA SER A 84 -25.30 7.22 10.05
C SER A 84 -24.05 7.88 10.65
N PRO A 85 -23.46 8.88 9.97
CA PRO A 85 -22.29 9.59 10.48
C PRO A 85 -22.64 10.49 11.67
N MET A 86 -21.65 10.72 12.51
CA MET A 86 -21.75 11.59 13.68
C MET A 86 -22.01 13.04 13.26
N GLY A 87 -23.03 13.66 13.87
CA GLY A 87 -23.40 15.04 13.57
C GLY A 87 -24.13 15.22 12.24
N GLY A 88 -24.75 14.17 11.72
CA GLY A 88 -25.64 14.23 10.54
C GLY A 88 -24.89 14.17 9.21
N TRP A 89 -25.67 14.23 8.13
CA TRP A 89 -25.19 14.08 6.75
C TRP A 89 -25.84 15.09 5.80
N THR A 90 -25.17 15.34 4.69
CA THR A 90 -25.68 16.07 3.52
C THR A 90 -25.65 15.17 2.31
N PHE A 91 -26.52 15.41 1.33
CA PHE A 91 -26.58 14.56 0.15
C PHE A 91 -25.50 14.97 -0.86
N ASN A 92 -24.66 14.01 -1.25
CA ASN A 92 -23.70 14.14 -2.34
C ASN A 92 -23.59 12.82 -3.10
N LYS A 93 -24.27 12.76 -4.24
CA LYS A 93 -24.41 11.53 -5.05
C LYS A 93 -23.05 11.00 -5.50
N ASP A 94 -22.86 9.69 -5.35
CA ASP A 94 -21.74 8.97 -5.94
C ASP A 94 -22.01 8.76 -7.44
N VAL A 95 -21.13 9.31 -8.28
CA VAL A 95 -21.22 9.18 -9.74
C VAL A 95 -21.11 7.72 -10.18
N MET A 96 -20.36 6.91 -9.44
CA MET A 96 -20.15 5.49 -9.74
C MET A 96 -21.27 4.60 -9.18
N GLY A 97 -22.18 5.16 -8.38
CA GLY A 97 -23.32 4.41 -7.81
C GLY A 97 -22.93 3.29 -6.85
N ARG A 98 -21.77 3.39 -6.18
CA ARG A 98 -21.28 2.41 -5.19
C ARG A 98 -21.66 2.79 -3.77
N ARG A 99 -21.77 4.08 -3.46
CA ARG A 99 -22.05 4.64 -2.13
C ARG A 99 -23.41 5.34 -2.08
N ASN A 100 -23.99 5.43 -0.89
CA ASN A 100 -25.37 5.90 -0.71
C ASN A 100 -25.57 7.42 -0.80
N GLY A 101 -24.49 8.18 -0.94
CA GLY A 101 -24.50 9.63 -1.05
C GLY A 101 -24.73 10.37 0.26
N ARG A 102 -24.77 9.68 1.41
CA ARG A 102 -24.91 10.31 2.74
C ARG A 102 -23.56 10.80 3.25
N GLN A 103 -23.11 11.92 2.69
CA GLN A 103 -21.83 12.53 3.01
C GLN A 103 -21.81 13.04 4.48
N PRO A 104 -20.78 12.75 5.27
CA PRO A 104 -20.61 13.34 6.60
C PRO A 104 -20.48 14.87 6.57
N ASN A 105 -20.76 15.56 7.68
CA ASN A 105 -20.50 17.00 7.79
C ASN A 105 -19.00 17.34 7.58
N GLU A 106 -18.70 18.60 7.26
CA GLU A 106 -17.34 19.04 6.91
C GLU A 106 -16.29 18.68 7.97
N LYS A 107 -16.62 18.84 9.26
CA LYS A 107 -15.72 18.49 10.38
C LYS A 107 -15.38 17.00 10.37
N MET A 108 -16.36 16.12 10.18
CA MET A 108 -16.12 14.68 10.12
C MET A 108 -15.36 14.27 8.86
N GLN A 109 -15.58 14.96 7.73
CA GLN A 109 -14.78 14.73 6.53
C GLN A 109 -13.31 15.08 6.76
N GLU A 110 -13.03 16.19 7.46
CA GLU A 110 -11.66 16.58 7.81
C GLU A 110 -11.00 15.54 8.71
N VAL A 111 -11.73 14.95 9.68
CA VAL A 111 -11.22 13.86 10.52
C VAL A 111 -10.76 12.68 9.66
N LEU A 112 -11.59 12.21 8.72
CA LEU A 112 -11.22 11.10 7.82
C LEU A 112 -10.03 11.48 6.92
N LYS A 113 -10.08 12.64 6.26
CA LYS A 113 -9.03 13.10 5.34
C LYS A 113 -7.69 13.29 6.06
N LYS A 114 -7.71 13.82 7.28
CA LYS A 114 -6.50 14.00 8.09
C LYS A 114 -5.92 12.63 8.47
N ALA A 115 -6.75 11.72 8.97
CA ALA A 115 -6.31 10.37 9.32
C ALA A 115 -5.70 9.63 8.11
N CYS A 116 -6.31 9.74 6.92
CA CYS A 116 -5.75 9.19 5.68
C CYS A 116 -4.36 9.74 5.36
N LYS A 117 -4.21 11.08 5.39
CA LYS A 117 -2.93 11.74 5.12
C LYS A 117 -1.85 11.34 6.12
N ASP A 118 -2.20 11.35 7.40
CA ASP A 118 -1.27 11.01 8.49
C ASP A 118 -0.84 9.53 8.39
N ALA A 119 -1.78 8.60 8.17
CA ALA A 119 -1.48 7.18 7.97
C ALA A 119 -0.59 6.94 6.73
N GLN A 120 -0.89 7.58 5.60
CA GLN A 120 -0.06 7.48 4.39
C GLN A 120 1.34 8.06 4.59
N ALA A 121 1.48 9.14 5.37
CA ALA A 121 2.78 9.72 5.72
C ALA A 121 3.63 8.77 6.57
N MET A 122 3.01 7.99 7.48
CA MET A 122 3.70 6.97 8.28
C MET A 122 4.27 5.83 7.43
N ILE A 123 3.65 5.51 6.29
CA ILE A 123 4.03 4.37 5.45
C ILE A 123 4.65 4.73 4.11
N THR A 124 4.93 6.00 3.84
CA THR A 124 5.37 6.44 2.51
C THR A 124 6.71 5.84 2.09
N LYS A 125 6.92 5.63 0.78
CA LYS A 125 8.20 5.15 0.21
C LYS A 125 9.32 6.18 0.37
N LYS A 126 8.98 7.47 0.53
CA LYS A 126 9.93 8.58 0.73
C LYS A 126 10.78 8.42 1.99
N LEU A 127 10.28 7.68 3.00
CA LEU A 127 10.99 7.41 4.25
C LEU A 127 12.34 6.71 4.05
N VAL A 128 12.51 5.99 2.93
CA VAL A 128 13.80 5.37 2.57
C VAL A 128 14.89 6.42 2.36
N ALA A 129 14.58 7.54 1.71
CA ALA A 129 15.52 8.63 1.47
C ALA A 129 15.87 9.39 2.77
N GLU A 130 14.95 9.40 3.73
CA GLU A 130 15.13 9.95 5.07
C GLU A 130 15.82 8.97 6.04
N ASP A 131 16.24 7.79 5.55
CA ASP A 131 16.84 6.68 6.32
C ASP A 131 15.99 6.23 7.52
N LYS A 132 14.66 6.38 7.43
CA LYS A 132 13.70 5.93 8.46
C LYS A 132 13.29 4.47 8.24
N LEU A 133 13.23 3.74 9.34
CA LEU A 133 12.88 2.32 9.37
C LEU A 133 11.37 2.11 9.32
N MET A 134 10.97 0.99 8.74
CA MET A 134 9.61 0.48 8.79
C MET A 134 9.57 -0.73 9.72
N SER A 135 8.52 -0.80 10.53
CA SER A 135 8.27 -1.92 11.43
C SER A 135 6.79 -2.26 11.44
N LEU A 136 6.46 -3.47 11.91
CA LEU A 136 5.07 -3.89 12.08
C LEU A 136 4.31 -2.97 13.05
N LYS A 137 5.00 -2.38 14.04
CA LYS A 137 4.40 -1.42 14.98
C LYS A 137 3.87 -0.18 14.27
N ILE A 138 4.68 0.43 13.39
CA ILE A 138 4.27 1.61 12.60
C ILE A 138 3.07 1.28 11.70
N VAL A 139 3.05 0.09 11.10
CA VAL A 139 1.93 -0.37 10.27
C VAL A 139 0.67 -0.52 11.13
N ASN A 140 0.76 -1.13 12.31
CA ASN A 140 -0.39 -1.29 13.21
C ASN A 140 -0.89 0.06 13.73
N GLU A 141 0.01 0.98 14.11
CA GLU A 141 -0.35 2.34 14.53
C GLU A 141 -1.09 3.10 13.43
N ALA A 142 -0.66 2.98 12.17
CA ALA A 142 -1.34 3.57 11.04
C ALA A 142 -2.73 2.95 10.79
N LEU A 143 -2.88 1.63 10.96
CA LEU A 143 -4.18 0.95 10.89
C LEU A 143 -5.11 1.39 12.02
N ASP A 144 -4.60 1.51 13.24
CA ASP A 144 -5.36 1.94 14.42
C ASP A 144 -5.81 3.40 14.30
N LEU A 145 -4.98 4.26 13.70
CA LEU A 145 -5.36 5.65 13.38
C LEU A 145 -6.56 5.70 12.44
N LEU A 146 -6.53 4.90 11.36
CA LEU A 146 -7.64 4.81 10.41
C LEU A 146 -8.90 4.24 11.06
N ARG A 147 -8.76 3.16 11.85
CA ARG A 147 -9.87 2.54 12.59
C ARG A 147 -10.50 3.52 13.57
N GLY A 148 -9.69 4.27 14.32
CA GLY A 148 -10.14 5.30 15.24
C GLY A 148 -10.92 6.41 14.54
N ALA A 149 -10.42 6.90 13.41
CA ALA A 149 -11.11 7.91 12.61
C ALA A 149 -12.46 7.39 12.06
N SER A 150 -12.50 6.16 11.55
CA SER A 150 -13.76 5.54 11.13
C SER A 150 -14.75 5.42 12.29
N MET A 151 -14.31 5.06 13.49
CA MET A 151 -15.17 4.93 14.67
C MET A 151 -15.69 6.28 15.19
N ILE A 152 -14.88 7.34 15.10
CA ILE A 152 -15.31 8.70 15.44
C ILE A 152 -16.43 9.16 14.50
N VAL A 153 -16.26 8.95 13.20
CA VAL A 153 -17.25 9.40 12.21
C VAL A 153 -18.47 8.47 12.18
N TYR A 154 -18.29 7.16 12.32
CA TYR A 154 -19.36 6.17 12.30
C TYR A 154 -19.33 5.34 13.60
N PRO A 155 -19.91 5.88 14.70
CA PRO A 155 -19.85 5.22 16.02
C PRO A 155 -20.59 3.89 16.08
N MET A 156 -21.62 3.72 15.24
CA MET A 156 -22.36 2.46 15.08
C MET A 156 -21.66 1.47 14.12
N GLY A 157 -20.46 1.81 13.66
CA GLY A 157 -19.70 1.04 12.69
C GLY A 157 -20.14 1.25 11.26
N LEU A 158 -19.37 0.67 10.33
CA LEU A 158 -19.67 0.64 8.91
C LEU A 158 -20.50 -0.61 8.56
N PRO A 159 -21.25 -0.60 7.45
CA PRO A 159 -22.00 -1.77 7.02
C PRO A 159 -21.10 -3.01 6.80
N PRO A 160 -21.58 -4.24 7.07
CA PRO A 160 -20.79 -5.46 6.88
C PRO A 160 -20.28 -5.67 5.45
N HIS A 161 -21.00 -5.14 4.46
CA HIS A 161 -20.60 -5.22 3.06
C HIS A 161 -19.56 -4.16 2.66
N ASP A 162 -19.34 -3.14 3.48
CA ASP A 162 -18.40 -2.05 3.21
C ASP A 162 -16.95 -2.56 3.16
N VAL A 163 -16.21 -2.18 2.13
CA VAL A 163 -14.83 -2.62 1.88
C VAL A 163 -13.89 -2.19 3.00
N ILE A 164 -14.10 -1.02 3.60
CA ILE A 164 -13.25 -0.53 4.70
C ILE A 164 -13.37 -1.45 5.90
N ARG A 165 -14.60 -1.89 6.22
CA ARG A 165 -14.85 -2.81 7.32
C ARG A 165 -14.24 -4.19 7.04
N LYS A 166 -14.45 -4.72 5.83
CA LYS A 166 -13.86 -6.01 5.43
C LYS A 166 -12.34 -6.00 5.53
N GLU A 167 -11.71 -4.90 5.12
CA GLU A 167 -10.27 -4.73 5.30
C GLU A 167 -9.91 -4.73 6.80
N PHE A 168 -10.59 -3.96 7.66
CA PHE A 168 -10.29 -3.99 9.10
C PHE A 168 -10.49 -5.36 9.76
N GLU A 169 -11.43 -6.16 9.28
CA GLU A 169 -11.76 -7.51 9.78
C GLU A 169 -10.94 -8.63 9.12
N ASN A 170 -10.08 -8.31 8.14
CA ASN A 170 -9.32 -9.27 7.33
C ASN A 170 -10.19 -10.26 6.54
N THR A 171 -11.37 -9.80 6.09
CA THR A 171 -12.31 -10.56 5.26
C THR A 171 -12.46 -9.96 3.87
N GLU A 172 -11.47 -9.18 3.42
CA GLU A 172 -11.43 -8.63 2.08
C GLU A 172 -11.29 -9.73 1.01
N HIS A 173 -11.96 -9.54 -0.13
CA HIS A 173 -11.79 -10.37 -1.31
C HIS A 173 -11.15 -9.53 -2.42
N LEU A 174 -9.86 -9.74 -2.65
CA LEU A 174 -9.09 -9.01 -3.67
C LEU A 174 -9.07 -9.71 -5.03
N THR A 175 -9.61 -10.93 -5.14
CA THR A 175 -9.54 -11.73 -6.36
C THR A 175 -10.10 -10.97 -7.57
N GLY A 176 -9.29 -10.85 -8.63
CA GLY A 176 -9.67 -10.16 -9.86
C GLY A 176 -9.43 -8.64 -9.86
N THR A 177 -8.98 -8.06 -8.74
CA THR A 177 -8.58 -6.66 -8.67
C THR A 177 -7.09 -6.48 -8.97
N GLN A 178 -6.67 -5.26 -9.36
CA GLN A 178 -5.25 -4.98 -9.62
C GLN A 178 -4.39 -5.17 -8.36
N GLU A 179 -4.95 -4.89 -7.19
CA GLU A 179 -4.28 -5.01 -5.90
C GLU A 179 -3.94 -6.46 -5.56
N SER A 180 -4.71 -7.45 -6.04
CA SER A 180 -4.36 -8.87 -5.87
C SER A 180 -3.06 -9.27 -6.55
N LEU A 181 -2.65 -8.56 -7.60
CA LEU A 181 -1.37 -8.79 -8.28
C LEU A 181 -0.19 -8.31 -7.44
N GLU A 182 -0.43 -7.36 -6.54
CA GLU A 182 0.60 -6.80 -5.69
C GLU A 182 0.81 -7.56 -4.39
N VAL A 183 -0.27 -8.03 -3.77
CA VAL A 183 -0.26 -8.75 -2.49
C VAL A 183 0.56 -10.03 -2.61
N MET A 184 1.39 -10.28 -1.60
CA MET A 184 2.31 -11.41 -1.58
C MET A 184 1.91 -12.44 -0.53
N ASP A 185 1.70 -13.68 -0.97
CA ASP A 185 1.58 -14.81 -0.05
C ASP A 185 2.96 -15.09 0.57
N VAL A 186 3.01 -15.16 1.90
CA VAL A 186 4.23 -15.46 2.66
C VAL A 186 4.90 -16.72 2.13
N GLN A 187 4.16 -17.81 1.88
CA GLN A 187 4.70 -19.09 1.40
C GLN A 187 5.30 -19.01 -0.01
N MET A 188 4.74 -18.13 -0.84
CA MET A 188 5.20 -17.89 -2.20
C MET A 188 6.19 -16.72 -2.29
N THR A 189 6.58 -16.12 -1.17
CA THR A 189 7.54 -15.01 -1.17
C THR A 189 8.97 -15.52 -1.07
N GLN A 190 9.85 -14.92 -1.88
CA GLN A 190 11.29 -15.10 -1.89
C GLN A 190 12.00 -13.75 -1.71
N LEU A 191 13.15 -13.79 -1.05
CA LEU A 191 14.08 -12.66 -0.96
C LEU A 191 15.35 -12.96 -1.76
N TRP A 192 15.83 -11.96 -2.49
CA TRP A 192 17.03 -12.06 -3.29
C TRP A 192 18.05 -11.02 -2.86
N PHE A 193 19.30 -11.46 -2.68
CA PHE A 193 20.43 -10.61 -2.36
C PHE A 193 21.57 -10.90 -3.34
N SER A 194 22.10 -9.86 -3.99
CA SER A 194 23.24 -9.97 -4.93
C SER A 194 23.07 -11.07 -6.00
N GLY A 195 21.86 -11.22 -6.55
CA GLY A 195 21.56 -12.23 -7.58
C GLY A 195 21.45 -13.67 -7.06
N LYS A 196 21.44 -13.88 -5.74
CA LYS A 196 21.21 -15.18 -5.11
C LYS A 196 19.92 -15.16 -4.30
N GLU A 197 19.15 -16.23 -4.40
CA GLU A 197 17.99 -16.45 -3.55
C GLU A 197 18.44 -16.72 -2.10
N MET A 198 17.79 -16.05 -1.16
CA MET A 198 17.94 -16.30 0.26
C MET A 198 17.00 -17.44 0.62
N ILE A 199 17.59 -18.61 0.84
CA ILE A 199 16.88 -19.87 1.02
C ILE A 199 16.36 -19.94 2.45
N ARG A 200 15.08 -20.31 2.57
CA ARG A 200 14.40 -20.60 3.84
C ARG A 200 15.15 -21.66 4.66
N GLY A 201 15.06 -21.57 5.98
CA GLY A 201 15.76 -22.41 6.95
C GLY A 201 17.23 -22.04 7.20
N LYS A 202 17.84 -21.20 6.34
CA LYS A 202 19.20 -20.68 6.56
C LYS A 202 19.19 -19.41 7.40
N LYS A 203 20.36 -19.05 7.93
CA LYS A 203 20.55 -17.78 8.62
C LYS A 203 21.03 -16.70 7.67
N LEU A 204 20.76 -15.43 7.99
CA LEU A 204 21.27 -14.29 7.22
C LEU A 204 22.81 -14.28 7.14
N LYS A 205 23.50 -14.75 8.18
CA LYS A 205 24.97 -14.84 8.22
C LYS A 205 25.55 -15.72 7.11
N ASP A 206 24.80 -16.68 6.59
CA ASP A 206 25.26 -17.57 5.51
C ASP A 206 25.38 -16.81 4.18
N TYR A 207 24.73 -15.64 4.08
CA TYR A 207 24.75 -14.76 2.91
C TYR A 207 25.63 -13.52 3.13
N LEU A 208 25.65 -12.99 4.35
CA LEU A 208 26.26 -11.70 4.69
C LEU A 208 27.58 -11.84 5.45
N GLY A 209 27.90 -13.04 5.95
CA GLY A 209 28.96 -13.26 6.92
C GLY A 209 28.57 -12.80 8.33
N GLY A 210 29.56 -12.65 9.21
CA GLY A 210 29.37 -12.23 10.61
C GLY A 210 29.29 -10.71 10.82
N ASN A 211 29.13 -9.90 9.77
CA ASN A 211 29.16 -8.45 9.90
C ASN A 211 27.78 -7.87 10.26
N GLU A 212 27.67 -7.39 11.50
CA GLU A 212 26.49 -6.72 12.06
C GLU A 212 26.44 -5.21 11.78
N LYS A 213 27.29 -4.65 10.93
CA LYS A 213 27.23 -3.24 10.52
C LYS A 213 27.21 -3.15 9.00
N THR A 214 26.15 -3.67 8.40
CA THR A 214 26.02 -3.78 6.94
C THR A 214 24.63 -3.34 6.49
N LYS A 215 24.58 -2.51 5.45
CA LYS A 215 23.36 -2.14 4.73
C LYS A 215 23.36 -2.86 3.39
N ILE A 216 22.32 -3.63 3.09
CA ILE A 216 22.18 -4.38 1.84
C ILE A 216 20.87 -4.05 1.14
N VAL A 217 20.83 -4.27 -0.17
CA VAL A 217 19.61 -4.20 -0.95
C VAL A 217 19.08 -5.62 -1.15
N VAL A 218 17.83 -5.85 -0.75
CA VAL A 218 17.13 -7.12 -0.95
C VAL A 218 15.92 -6.91 -1.85
N LYS A 219 15.68 -7.84 -2.77
CA LYS A 219 14.53 -7.81 -3.67
C LYS A 219 13.48 -8.81 -3.23
N LEU A 220 12.27 -8.30 -3.02
CA LEU A 220 11.07 -9.06 -2.72
C LEU A 220 10.42 -9.54 -4.02
N GLN A 221 10.19 -10.85 -4.13
CA GLN A 221 9.68 -11.45 -5.37
C GLN A 221 8.80 -12.67 -5.12
N LYS A 222 7.85 -12.91 -6.03
CA LYS A 222 6.98 -14.10 -6.02
C LYS A 222 7.72 -15.30 -6.61
N ARG A 223 7.63 -16.45 -5.95
CA ARG A 223 8.18 -17.72 -6.40
C ARG A 223 7.70 -18.06 -7.81
N GLY A 224 8.63 -18.51 -8.65
CA GLY A 224 8.35 -18.88 -10.05
C GLY A 224 8.54 -17.74 -11.06
N THR A 225 8.81 -16.50 -10.63
CA THR A 225 9.07 -15.37 -11.55
C THR A 225 10.55 -15.21 -11.95
N GLY A 226 11.39 -16.20 -11.61
CA GLY A 226 12.81 -16.23 -11.95
C GLY A 226 13.67 -15.23 -11.16
N MET A 227 14.95 -15.13 -11.53
CA MET A 227 15.89 -14.21 -10.89
C MET A 227 15.48 -12.75 -11.17
N PRO A 228 15.46 -11.86 -10.16
CA PRO A 228 15.12 -10.47 -10.37
C PRO A 228 16.18 -9.76 -11.22
N ALA A 229 15.76 -8.74 -11.96
CA ALA A 229 16.66 -7.88 -12.71
C ALA A 229 17.73 -7.28 -11.78
N ARG A 230 18.97 -7.18 -12.27
CA ARG A 230 20.06 -6.53 -11.54
C ARG A 230 19.74 -5.06 -11.28
N GLU A 231 20.29 -4.52 -10.20
CA GLU A 231 20.22 -3.08 -9.96
C GLU A 231 20.86 -2.33 -11.12
N PRO A 232 20.20 -1.29 -11.66
CA PRO A 232 20.81 -0.44 -12.67
C PRO A 232 22.04 0.27 -12.06
N LEU A 233 23.12 0.36 -12.85
CA LEU A 233 24.37 0.99 -12.42
C LEU A 233 24.26 2.51 -12.22
N MET A 234 23.25 3.13 -12.83
CA MET A 234 22.99 4.56 -12.79
C MET A 234 21.51 4.80 -12.55
N ASN A 235 21.20 5.85 -11.78
CA ASN A 235 19.84 6.34 -11.62
C ASN A 235 19.32 6.92 -12.94
N ASP A 236 18.00 7.08 -13.07
CA ASP A 236 17.39 7.57 -14.32
C ASP A 236 17.83 9.00 -14.65
N ASP A 237 18.06 9.85 -13.65
CA ASP A 237 18.55 11.22 -13.85
C ASP A 237 20.01 11.24 -14.32
N GLU A 238 20.89 10.46 -13.69
CA GLU A 238 22.27 10.27 -14.14
C GLU A 238 22.31 9.71 -15.57
N ARG A 239 21.41 8.79 -15.91
CA ARG A 239 21.30 8.23 -17.25
C ARG A 239 20.88 9.30 -18.26
N LYS A 240 19.94 10.18 -17.92
CA LYS A 240 19.53 11.31 -18.78
C LYS A 240 20.68 12.29 -19.00
N GLU A 241 21.40 12.66 -17.94
CA GLU A 241 22.57 13.54 -18.04
C GLU A 241 23.66 12.91 -18.91
N PHE A 242 23.92 11.62 -18.74
CA PHE A 242 24.89 10.90 -19.57
C PHE A 242 24.47 10.86 -21.04
N MET A 243 23.18 10.59 -21.34
CA MET A 243 22.65 10.64 -22.70
C MET A 243 22.76 12.04 -23.32
N MET A 244 22.44 13.09 -22.55
CA MET A 244 22.58 14.49 -22.99
C MET A 244 24.04 14.83 -23.32
N HIS A 245 24.96 14.45 -22.43
CA HIS A 245 26.39 14.68 -22.64
C HIS A 245 26.93 13.89 -23.85
N ALA A 246 26.49 12.65 -24.04
CA ALA A 246 26.84 11.84 -25.20
C ALA A 246 26.32 12.45 -26.52
N TYR A 247 25.09 12.99 -26.51
CA TYR A 247 24.51 13.69 -27.66
C TYR A 247 25.29 14.96 -28.01
N GLN A 248 25.58 15.81 -27.01
CA GLN A 248 26.39 17.02 -27.20
C GLN A 248 27.78 16.69 -27.77
N ARG A 249 28.41 15.62 -27.30
CA ARG A 249 29.70 15.17 -27.81
C ARG A 249 29.62 14.68 -29.25
N GLN A 250 28.54 13.99 -29.64
CA GLN A 250 28.32 13.60 -31.05
C GLN A 250 28.13 14.81 -31.96
N GLU A 251 27.34 15.81 -31.54
CA GLU A 251 27.15 17.07 -32.27
C GLU A 251 28.48 17.80 -32.47
N GLN A 252 29.29 17.92 -31.41
CA GLN A 252 30.63 18.51 -31.50
C GLN A 252 31.52 17.76 -32.49
N LEU A 253 31.55 16.42 -32.43
CA LEU A 253 32.36 15.60 -33.35
C LEU A 253 31.93 15.74 -34.82
N LYS A 254 30.63 15.87 -35.10
CA LYS A 254 30.14 16.16 -36.45
C LYS A 254 30.61 17.53 -36.96
N ASN A 255 30.64 18.52 -36.07
CA ASN A 255 31.11 19.87 -36.41
C ASN A 255 32.62 19.92 -36.70
N PHE A 256 33.41 18.99 -36.18
CA PHE A 256 34.86 18.87 -36.49
C PHE A 256 35.16 18.04 -37.75
N GLN A 257 34.16 17.39 -38.36
CA GLN A 257 34.31 16.59 -39.58
C GLN A 257 33.91 17.33 -40.86
N ASN A 258 33.40 18.57 -40.73
CA ASN A 258 33.19 19.53 -41.82
C ASN A 258 34.27 20.60 -41.81
#